data_AF-A0A4E0R241-F1
#
_entry.id   AF-A0A4E0R241-F1
#
_cell.length_a   1.000
_cell.length_b   1.000
_cell.length_c   1.000
_cell.angle_alpha   90.00
_cell.angle_beta   90.00
_cell.angle_gamma   90.00
#
_symmetry.space_group_name_H-M   'P 1'
#
loop_
_entity.id
_entity.type
_entity.pdbx_description
1 polymer ?
#
loop_
_entity_poly.entity_id
_entity_poly.type
_entity_poly.pdbx_seq_one_letter_code
_entity_poly.pdbx_strand_id
1 'polypeptide(L)'
;MIILEEGSGAKKLRFEFSSQWKKAFKYDGCQFYTELIVKCQHIQAVDFIATKEDSLLWIEVKNFRGFAAENRPRLLSEEPQTVIDCRNTCNSVKQEVKISRQKPYLADVVAKKVRDTFFGLAVALYKGEPTLKPYIDDLGRNIQINIVLFLHQDEELDNPQKFKDLAPKLKTRIEQQLRCLNVNVQVENSLTLPESAGWKVL
;
A
#
# COMPACT_ATOMS: atom_id res chain seq x y z
N MET A 1 -6.89 12.16 18.85
CA MET A 1 -5.64 11.48 18.44
C MET A 1 -5.97 10.01 18.26
N ILE A 2 -5.50 9.38 17.20
CA ILE A 2 -5.74 7.96 16.89
C ILE A 2 -4.38 7.28 16.74
N ILE A 3 -4.19 6.11 17.35
CA ILE A 3 -2.97 5.32 17.19
C ILE A 3 -3.34 4.01 16.48
N LEU A 4 -2.69 3.74 15.35
CA LEU A 4 -2.81 2.49 14.61
C LEU A 4 -1.47 1.76 14.61
N GLU A 5 -1.51 0.44 14.40
CA GLU A 5 -0.32 -0.39 14.46
C GLU A 5 -0.29 -1.38 13.30
N GLU A 6 0.91 -1.60 12.76
CA GLU A 6 1.15 -2.55 11.67
C GLU A 6 2.41 -3.37 11.91
N GLY A 7 2.40 -4.64 11.49
CA GLY A 7 3.43 -5.62 11.80
C GLY A 7 3.26 -6.31 13.16
N SER A 8 4.26 -7.11 13.52
CA SER A 8 4.26 -7.94 14.73
C SER A 8 5.65 -8.02 15.37
N GLY A 9 5.69 -8.34 16.67
CA GLY A 9 6.92 -8.48 17.44
C GLY A 9 7.84 -7.26 17.32
N ALA A 10 9.14 -7.51 17.10
CA ALA A 10 10.15 -6.46 16.95
C ALA A 10 10.00 -5.60 15.67
N LYS A 11 9.13 -5.98 14.72
CA LYS A 11 8.88 -5.23 13.48
C LYS A 11 7.61 -4.37 13.52
N LYS A 12 6.92 -4.36 14.66
CA LYS A 12 5.70 -3.59 14.85
C LYS A 12 6.00 -2.09 14.78
N LEU A 13 5.28 -1.38 13.92
CA LEU A 13 5.32 0.08 13.82
C LEU A 13 4.01 0.65 14.38
N ARG A 14 4.10 1.80 15.04
CA ARG A 14 2.96 2.53 15.60
C ARG A 14 2.85 3.87 14.89
N PHE A 15 1.63 4.21 14.48
CA PHE A 15 1.33 5.40 13.71
C PHE A 15 0.36 6.26 14.49
N GLU A 16 0.76 7.49 14.80
CA GLU A 16 -0.07 8.48 15.46
C GLU A 16 -0.70 9.40 14.41
N PHE A 17 -2.02 9.50 14.39
CA PHE A 17 -2.78 10.43 13.58
C PHE A 17 -3.30 11.57 14.47
N SER A 18 -3.01 12.80 14.06
CA SER A 18 -3.52 14.01 14.73
C SER A 18 -5.03 14.16 14.56
N SER A 19 -5.63 15.11 15.28
CA SER A 19 -7.07 15.39 15.23
C SER A 19 -7.59 15.85 13.88
N GLN A 20 -6.71 16.25 12.94
CA GLN A 20 -7.12 16.63 11.59
C GLN A 20 -7.67 15.44 10.77
N TRP A 21 -7.24 14.22 11.11
CA TRP A 21 -7.75 12.99 10.52
C TRP A 21 -8.97 12.55 11.34
N LYS A 22 -10.16 12.84 10.82
CA LYS A 22 -11.44 12.66 11.54
C LYS A 22 -11.68 11.19 11.90
N LYS A 23 -11.29 10.28 11.01
CA LYS A 23 -11.39 8.82 11.21
C LYS A 23 -10.21 8.14 10.52
N ALA A 24 -9.20 7.72 11.27
CA ALA A 24 -8.14 6.83 10.80
C ALA A 24 -8.45 5.40 11.25
N PHE A 25 -8.27 4.43 10.37
CA PHE A 25 -8.79 3.08 10.54
C PHE A 25 -7.91 2.03 9.89
N LYS A 26 -7.73 0.90 10.56
CA LYS A 26 -7.05 -0.27 10.00
C LYS A 26 -8.02 -1.08 9.14
N TYR A 27 -7.86 -0.97 7.83
CA TYR A 27 -8.84 -1.48 6.87
C TYR A 27 -8.67 -2.98 6.64
N ASP A 28 -7.46 -3.45 6.38
CA ASP A 28 -7.18 -4.87 6.13
C ASP A 28 -7.38 -5.78 7.37
N GLY A 29 -7.46 -5.17 8.55
CA GLY A 29 -7.74 -5.84 9.82
C GLY A 29 -9.18 -5.71 10.31
N CYS A 30 -10.06 -5.00 9.60
CA CYS A 30 -11.42 -4.80 10.07
C CYS A 30 -12.32 -6.02 9.79
N GLN A 31 -13.35 -6.19 10.62
CA GLN A 31 -14.27 -7.34 10.53
C GLN A 31 -14.89 -7.47 9.13
N PHE A 32 -15.33 -6.36 8.54
CA PHE A 32 -15.90 -6.36 7.19
C PHE A 32 -14.90 -6.94 6.18
N TYR A 33 -13.63 -6.55 6.26
CA TYR A 33 -12.62 -7.08 5.35
C TYR A 33 -12.32 -8.57 5.65
N THR A 34 -12.01 -8.90 6.90
CA THR A 34 -11.53 -10.23 7.32
C THR A 34 -12.60 -11.32 7.29
N GLU A 35 -13.89 -10.98 7.34
CA GLU A 35 -14.98 -11.95 7.29
C GLU A 35 -15.70 -12.01 5.95
N LEU A 36 -15.67 -10.93 5.15
CA LEU A 36 -16.38 -10.87 3.87
C LEU A 36 -15.44 -10.76 2.69
N ILE A 37 -14.61 -9.73 2.64
CA ILE A 37 -13.83 -9.38 1.45
C ILE A 37 -12.73 -10.42 1.15
N VAL A 38 -12.06 -10.95 2.18
CA VAL A 38 -11.01 -11.97 2.01
C VAL A 38 -11.51 -13.29 1.40
N LYS A 39 -12.84 -13.52 1.37
CA LYS A 39 -13.43 -14.68 0.70
C LYS A 39 -13.33 -14.59 -0.83
N CYS A 40 -13.15 -13.39 -1.38
CA CYS A 40 -12.88 -13.20 -2.80
C CYS A 40 -11.43 -13.61 -3.12
N GLN A 41 -11.28 -14.43 -4.16
CA GLN A 41 -9.96 -14.93 -4.55
C GLN A 41 -9.00 -13.80 -4.88
N HIS A 42 -7.79 -13.91 -4.34
CA HIS A 42 -6.68 -13.01 -4.61
C HIS A 42 -6.92 -11.54 -4.24
N ILE A 43 -7.90 -11.19 -3.41
CA ILE A 43 -8.07 -9.81 -2.94
C ILE A 43 -7.01 -9.45 -1.88
N GLN A 44 -6.55 -8.20 -1.92
CA GLN A 44 -5.71 -7.59 -0.90
C GLN A 44 -6.26 -6.21 -0.51
N ALA A 45 -5.72 -5.59 0.52
CA ALA A 45 -6.13 -4.26 0.96
C ALA A 45 -4.93 -3.45 1.42
N VAL A 46 -5.03 -2.13 1.33
CA VAL A 46 -4.13 -1.23 2.08
C VAL A 46 -4.35 -1.41 3.58
N ASP A 47 -3.29 -1.20 4.35
CA ASP A 47 -3.32 -1.43 5.79
C ASP A 47 -4.21 -0.37 6.49
N PHE A 48 -4.09 0.91 6.13
CA PHE A 48 -4.87 1.99 6.73
C PHE A 48 -5.65 2.83 5.72
N ILE A 49 -6.82 3.31 6.15
CA ILE A 49 -7.56 4.39 5.48
C ILE A 49 -7.86 5.50 6.49
N ALA A 50 -7.83 6.74 6.06
CA ALA A 50 -8.17 7.90 6.86
C ALA A 50 -8.88 8.97 6.02
N THR A 51 -9.72 9.79 6.66
CA THR A 51 -10.34 10.96 6.00
C THR A 51 -10.09 12.26 6.75
N LYS A 52 -9.92 13.33 5.97
CA LYS A 52 -10.00 14.74 6.38
C LYS A 52 -10.90 15.48 5.39
N GLU A 53 -11.30 16.72 5.68
CA GLU A 53 -12.39 17.43 4.98
C GLU A 53 -12.41 17.28 3.45
N ASP A 54 -11.25 17.48 2.81
CA ASP A 54 -11.11 17.44 1.35
C ASP A 54 -10.08 16.40 0.86
N SER A 55 -9.82 15.35 1.65
CA SER A 55 -8.83 14.34 1.26
C SER A 55 -9.08 12.99 1.90
N LEU A 56 -8.90 11.96 1.09
CA LEU A 56 -8.72 10.58 1.53
C LEU A 56 -7.23 10.28 1.66
N LEU A 57 -6.85 9.47 2.64
CA LEU A 57 -5.49 8.98 2.83
C LEU A 57 -5.50 7.48 2.97
N TRP A 58 -4.85 6.78 2.05
CA TRP A 58 -4.73 5.32 2.06
C TRP A 58 -3.25 4.96 2.20
N ILE A 59 -2.93 4.11 3.18
CA ILE A 59 -1.54 3.82 3.54
C ILE A 59 -1.28 2.32 3.43
N GLU A 60 -0.23 1.99 2.69
CA GLU A 60 0.39 0.67 2.69
C GLU A 60 1.74 0.76 3.39
N VAL A 61 1.95 -0.05 4.42
CA VAL A 61 3.16 -0.09 5.25
C VAL A 61 4.02 -1.28 4.86
N LYS A 62 5.31 -1.05 4.70
CA LYS A 62 6.33 -2.08 4.48
C LYS A 62 7.53 -1.79 5.35
N ASN A 63 7.72 -2.64 6.37
CA ASN A 63 8.90 -2.60 7.23
C ASN A 63 9.90 -3.68 6.82
N PHE A 64 10.97 -3.27 6.15
CA PHE A 64 12.08 -4.11 5.69
C PHE A 64 13.34 -3.98 6.56
N ARG A 65 13.29 -3.29 7.71
CA ARG A 65 14.43 -3.18 8.63
C ARG A 65 15.02 -4.55 9.00
N GLY A 66 16.33 -4.68 8.87
CA GLY A 66 17.09 -5.91 9.08
C GLY A 66 17.01 -6.92 7.92
N PHE A 67 16.22 -6.62 6.88
CA PHE A 67 15.93 -7.50 5.74
C PHE A 67 15.91 -6.73 4.41
N ALA A 68 16.56 -5.56 4.33
CA ALA A 68 16.53 -4.73 3.14
C ALA A 68 17.18 -5.43 1.94
N ALA A 69 18.32 -6.09 2.15
CA ALA A 69 18.99 -6.88 1.10
C ALA A 69 18.09 -7.98 0.54
N GLU A 70 17.37 -8.68 1.41
CA GLU A 70 16.44 -9.75 1.03
C GLU A 70 15.25 -9.22 0.23
N ASN A 71 14.79 -7.99 0.52
CA ASN A 71 13.63 -7.36 -0.11
C ASN A 71 13.98 -6.48 -1.31
N ARG A 72 15.28 -6.28 -1.62
CA ARG A 72 15.74 -5.52 -2.78
C ARG A 72 15.06 -5.90 -4.11
N PRO A 73 14.80 -7.18 -4.43
CA PRO A 73 14.08 -7.53 -5.67
C PRO A 73 12.66 -6.98 -5.75
N ARG A 74 12.03 -6.65 -4.61
CA ARG A 74 10.70 -6.02 -4.56
C ARG A 74 10.74 -4.53 -4.88
N LEU A 75 11.93 -3.92 -4.96
CA LEU A 75 12.12 -2.49 -5.19
C LEU A 75 12.56 -2.18 -6.63
N LEU A 76 12.87 -3.21 -7.40
CA LEU A 76 13.28 -3.11 -8.80
C LEU A 76 12.15 -3.55 -9.72
N SER A 77 11.93 -2.77 -10.77
CA SER A 77 10.90 -3.07 -11.77
C SER A 77 11.37 -4.17 -12.73
N GLU A 78 12.68 -4.20 -12.98
CA GLU A 78 13.35 -5.15 -13.84
C GLU A 78 13.14 -6.57 -13.30
N GLU A 79 12.73 -7.45 -14.19
CA GLU A 79 12.61 -8.86 -13.83
C GLU A 79 14.02 -9.47 -13.70
N PRO A 80 14.31 -10.19 -12.60
CA PRO A 80 15.60 -10.85 -12.46
C PRO A 80 15.87 -11.83 -13.60
N GLN A 81 17.11 -11.87 -14.11
CA GLN A 81 17.51 -12.73 -15.23
C GLN A 81 17.14 -14.20 -15.00
N THR A 82 17.28 -14.68 -13.76
CA THR A 82 16.90 -16.05 -13.38
C THR A 82 15.43 -16.38 -13.62
N VAL A 83 14.53 -15.41 -13.48
CA VAL A 83 13.10 -15.59 -13.78
C VAL A 83 12.86 -15.66 -15.28
N ILE A 84 13.58 -14.83 -16.06
CA ILE A 84 13.55 -14.84 -17.53
C ILE A 84 14.06 -16.20 -18.05
N ASP A 85 15.20 -16.66 -17.56
CA ASP A 85 15.81 -17.92 -17.96
C ASP A 85 14.93 -19.12 -17.61
N CYS A 86 14.33 -19.11 -16.41
CA CYS A 86 13.38 -20.13 -15.98
C CYS A 86 12.16 -20.18 -16.91
N ARG A 87 11.59 -19.01 -17.27
CA ARG A 87 10.47 -18.92 -18.21
C ARG A 87 10.83 -19.46 -19.59
N ASN A 88 12.01 -19.12 -20.09
CA ASN A 88 12.50 -19.61 -21.38
C ASN A 88 12.70 -21.13 -21.37
N THR A 89 13.19 -21.68 -20.26
CA THR A 89 13.39 -23.13 -20.08
C THR A 89 12.06 -23.88 -20.07
N CYS A 90 11.03 -23.32 -19.42
CA CYS A 90 9.70 -23.92 -19.36
C CYS A 90 8.78 -23.55 -20.53
N ASN A 91 9.32 -22.99 -21.63
CA ASN A 91 8.53 -22.51 -22.75
C ASN A 91 7.69 -23.61 -23.42
N SER A 92 8.13 -24.88 -23.36
CA SER A 92 7.40 -26.04 -23.87
C SER A 92 6.09 -26.33 -23.13
N VAL A 93 6.01 -25.96 -21.84
CA VAL A 93 4.85 -26.23 -20.95
C VAL A 93 4.13 -24.95 -20.55
N LYS A 94 4.33 -23.84 -21.29
CA LYS A 94 3.83 -22.51 -20.94
C LYS A 94 2.30 -22.39 -20.82
N GLN A 95 1.55 -23.34 -21.40
CA GLN A 95 0.08 -23.39 -21.29
C GLN A 95 -0.38 -24.04 -19.98
N GLU A 96 0.50 -24.83 -19.35
CA GLU A 96 0.20 -25.59 -18.13
C GLU A 96 0.79 -24.91 -16.88
N VAL A 97 1.88 -24.15 -17.04
CA VAL A 97 2.62 -23.54 -15.93
C VAL A 97 2.70 -22.03 -16.07
N LYS A 98 2.43 -21.32 -14.97
CA LYS A 98 2.65 -19.87 -14.84
C LYS A 98 3.89 -19.60 -14.00
N ILE A 99 4.93 -19.04 -14.62
CA ILE A 99 6.15 -18.60 -13.93
C ILE A 99 6.04 -17.13 -13.55
N SER A 100 6.23 -16.85 -12.27
CA SER A 100 6.25 -15.49 -11.73
C SER A 100 7.34 -15.38 -10.67
N ARG A 101 7.87 -14.16 -10.49
CA ARG A 101 8.80 -13.89 -9.38
C ARG A 101 8.12 -14.17 -8.04
N GLN A 102 8.82 -14.87 -7.16
CA GLN A 102 8.36 -15.13 -5.79
C GLN A 102 8.18 -13.82 -5.00
N LYS A 103 9.04 -12.82 -5.26
CA LYS A 103 9.02 -11.51 -4.63
C LYS A 103 8.48 -10.47 -5.61
N PRO A 104 7.15 -10.22 -5.64
CA PRO A 104 6.57 -9.27 -6.58
C PRO A 104 7.06 -7.84 -6.32
N TYR A 105 7.11 -7.04 -7.39
CA TYR A 105 7.46 -5.61 -7.33
C TYR A 105 6.44 -4.91 -6.48
N LEU A 106 6.94 -4.14 -5.52
CA LEU A 106 6.14 -3.55 -4.49
C LEU A 106 5.13 -2.56 -5.07
N ALA A 107 5.51 -1.79 -6.09
CA ALA A 107 4.59 -0.87 -6.75
C ALA A 107 3.37 -1.58 -7.37
N ASP A 108 3.56 -2.76 -8.00
CA ASP A 108 2.45 -3.54 -8.56
C ASP A 108 1.52 -4.09 -7.46
N VAL A 109 2.12 -4.52 -6.34
CA VAL A 109 1.36 -5.00 -5.17
C VAL A 109 0.54 -3.87 -4.55
N VAL A 110 1.13 -2.69 -4.37
CA VAL A 110 0.45 -1.52 -3.79
C VAL A 110 -0.69 -1.07 -4.71
N ALA A 111 -0.45 -0.94 -6.01
CA ALA A 111 -1.51 -0.58 -6.96
C ALA A 111 -2.66 -1.59 -6.94
N LYS A 112 -2.36 -2.89 -6.81
CA LYS A 112 -3.38 -3.92 -6.64
C LYS A 112 -4.15 -3.76 -5.34
N LYS A 113 -3.47 -3.58 -4.21
CA LYS A 113 -4.09 -3.32 -2.90
C LYS A 113 -5.05 -2.13 -2.94
N VAL A 114 -4.67 -1.05 -3.62
CA VAL A 114 -5.54 0.13 -3.80
C VAL A 114 -6.79 -0.22 -4.61
N ARG A 115 -6.66 -0.87 -5.77
CA ARG A 115 -7.82 -1.28 -6.58
C ARG A 115 -8.77 -2.22 -5.82
N ASP A 116 -8.20 -3.11 -5.03
CA ASP A 116 -8.97 -4.07 -4.27
C ASP A 116 -9.63 -3.43 -3.03
N THR A 117 -8.99 -2.42 -2.41
CA THR A 117 -9.63 -1.57 -1.39
C THR A 117 -10.82 -0.81 -1.98
N PHE A 118 -10.69 -0.30 -3.20
CA PHE A 118 -11.83 0.28 -3.94
C PHE A 118 -12.97 -0.72 -4.11
N PHE A 119 -12.67 -1.94 -4.57
CA PHE A 119 -13.66 -3.01 -4.68
C PHE A 119 -14.33 -3.29 -3.34
N GLY A 120 -13.55 -3.42 -2.26
CA GLY A 120 -14.09 -3.64 -0.92
C GLY A 120 -14.99 -2.51 -0.43
N LEU A 121 -14.64 -1.24 -0.70
CA LEU A 121 -15.50 -0.09 -0.40
C LEU A 121 -16.78 -0.06 -1.24
N ALA A 122 -16.72 -0.49 -2.51
CA ALA A 122 -17.91 -0.63 -3.35
C ALA A 122 -18.85 -1.72 -2.83
N VAL A 123 -18.32 -2.86 -2.37
CA VAL A 123 -19.11 -3.91 -1.71
C VAL A 123 -19.70 -3.39 -0.39
N ALA A 124 -18.94 -2.62 0.38
CA ALA A 124 -19.40 -2.01 1.62
C ALA A 124 -20.58 -1.05 1.38
N LEU A 125 -20.52 -0.23 0.33
CA LEU A 125 -21.62 0.61 -0.12
C LEU A 125 -22.85 -0.25 -0.47
N TYR A 126 -22.66 -1.28 -1.29
CA TYR A 126 -23.74 -2.18 -1.71
C TYR A 126 -24.41 -2.90 -0.52
N LYS A 127 -23.64 -3.24 0.51
CA LYS A 127 -24.13 -3.91 1.73
C LYS A 127 -24.62 -2.95 2.82
N GLY A 128 -24.45 -1.64 2.64
CA GLY A 128 -24.82 -0.64 3.63
C GLY A 128 -23.98 -0.72 4.91
N GLU A 129 -22.68 -1.03 4.82
CA GLU A 129 -21.79 -1.18 5.98
C GLU A 129 -21.59 0.16 6.72
N PRO A 130 -22.16 0.32 7.93
CA PRO A 130 -22.19 1.62 8.62
C PRO A 130 -20.82 2.09 9.06
N THR A 131 -19.90 1.17 9.38
CA THR A 131 -18.54 1.51 9.86
C THR A 131 -17.73 2.20 8.76
N LEU A 132 -17.96 1.80 7.50
CA LEU A 132 -17.24 2.32 6.33
C LEU A 132 -17.96 3.48 5.65
N LYS A 133 -19.23 3.74 6.00
CA LYS A 133 -20.04 4.82 5.42
C LYS A 133 -19.32 6.18 5.30
N PRO A 134 -18.61 6.69 6.31
CA PRO A 134 -17.92 7.99 6.19
C PRO A 134 -16.90 8.02 5.05
N TYR A 135 -16.14 6.93 4.87
CA TYR A 135 -15.13 6.83 3.81
C TYR A 135 -15.78 6.72 2.43
N ILE A 136 -16.92 6.02 2.34
CA ILE A 136 -17.70 5.86 1.12
C ILE A 136 -18.31 7.19 0.70
N ASP A 137 -18.90 7.93 1.64
CA ASP A 137 -19.50 9.25 1.40
C ASP A 137 -18.42 10.22 0.89
N ASP A 138 -17.24 10.21 1.53
CA ASP A 138 -16.09 11.02 1.12
C ASP A 138 -15.58 10.63 -0.28
N LEU A 139 -15.50 9.33 -0.58
CA LEU A 139 -15.11 8.83 -1.91
C LEU A 139 -16.10 9.27 -3.00
N GLY A 140 -17.39 9.30 -2.70
CA GLY A 140 -18.44 9.76 -3.61
C GLY A 140 -18.35 11.23 -3.99
N ARG A 141 -17.63 12.05 -3.22
CA ARG A 141 -17.37 13.49 -3.51
C ARG A 141 -16.28 13.70 -4.58
N ASN A 142 -15.70 12.64 -5.13
CA ASN A 142 -14.61 12.68 -6.12
C ASN A 142 -13.38 13.51 -5.66
N ILE A 143 -13.15 13.53 -4.34
CA ILE A 143 -11.97 14.15 -3.74
C ILE A 143 -10.72 13.33 -4.07
N GLN A 144 -9.56 13.99 -4.12
CA GLN A 144 -8.30 13.31 -4.41
C GLN A 144 -7.95 12.29 -3.32
N ILE A 145 -7.48 11.12 -3.75
CA ILE A 145 -7.00 10.05 -2.87
C ILE A 145 -5.49 10.15 -2.76
N ASN A 146 -5.01 10.49 -1.58
CA ASN A 146 -3.59 10.45 -1.26
C ASN A 146 -3.20 9.04 -0.87
N ILE A 147 -2.37 8.40 -1.69
CA ILE A 147 -1.85 7.06 -1.44
C ILE A 147 -0.43 7.20 -0.91
N VAL A 148 -0.16 6.65 0.26
CA VAL A 148 1.18 6.60 0.82
C VAL A 148 1.66 5.16 0.86
N LEU A 149 2.75 4.86 0.16
CA LEU A 149 3.57 3.70 0.48
C LEU A 149 4.57 4.11 1.56
N PHE A 150 4.31 3.72 2.79
CA PHE A 150 5.27 3.89 3.88
C PHE A 150 6.29 2.75 3.83
N LEU A 151 7.50 3.04 3.34
CA LEU A 151 8.58 2.08 3.14
C LEU A 151 9.70 2.34 4.14
N HIS A 152 9.78 1.51 5.17
CA HIS A 152 10.82 1.57 6.19
C HIS A 152 11.91 0.55 5.89
N GLN A 153 13.16 0.97 5.84
CA GLN A 153 14.32 0.13 5.54
C GLN A 153 15.39 0.32 6.61
N ASP A 154 16.60 -0.18 6.34
CA ASP A 154 17.75 0.10 7.18
C ASP A 154 18.07 1.60 7.13
N GLU A 155 18.55 2.16 8.25
CA GLU A 155 18.67 3.61 8.48
C GLU A 155 19.42 4.35 7.36
N GLU A 156 20.48 3.73 6.84
CA GLU A 156 21.26 4.27 5.74
C GLU A 156 20.46 4.44 4.45
N LEU A 157 19.52 3.53 4.17
CA LEU A 157 18.67 3.53 2.98
C LEU A 157 17.45 4.45 3.12
N ASP A 158 16.99 4.67 4.35
CA ASP A 158 15.90 5.61 4.64
C ASP A 158 16.36 7.07 4.57
N ASN A 159 17.67 7.32 4.60
CA ASN A 159 18.20 8.66 4.44
C ASN A 159 17.67 9.33 3.14
N PRO A 160 17.20 10.59 3.19
CA PRO A 160 16.61 11.27 2.04
C PRO A 160 17.47 11.24 0.77
N GLN A 161 18.79 11.35 0.91
CA GLN A 161 19.71 11.38 -0.23
C GLN A 161 19.77 10.03 -0.97
N LYS A 162 19.58 8.90 -0.27
CA LYS A 162 19.51 7.57 -0.90
C LYS A 162 18.11 7.22 -1.36
N PHE A 163 17.10 7.69 -0.62
CA PHE A 163 15.71 7.38 -0.88
C PHE A 163 15.15 8.10 -2.12
N LYS A 164 15.66 9.30 -2.44
CA LYS A 164 15.19 10.18 -3.52
C LYS A 164 15.18 9.55 -4.92
N ASP A 165 16.02 8.54 -5.19
CA ASP A 165 16.06 7.89 -6.51
C ASP A 165 15.07 6.72 -6.60
N LEU A 166 14.73 6.11 -5.47
CA LEU A 166 13.82 4.97 -5.39
C LEU A 166 12.36 5.42 -5.35
N ALA A 167 12.04 6.39 -4.50
CA ALA A 167 10.68 6.84 -4.25
C ALA A 167 9.95 7.28 -5.55
N PRO A 168 10.54 8.09 -6.45
CA PRO A 168 9.88 8.50 -7.70
C PRO A 168 9.58 7.34 -8.64
N LYS A 169 10.44 6.30 -8.69
CA LYS A 169 10.24 5.12 -9.55
C LYS A 169 9.02 4.32 -9.09
N LEU A 170 8.93 4.07 -7.78
CA LEU A 170 7.79 3.40 -7.16
C LEU A 170 6.50 4.23 -7.34
N LYS A 171 6.57 5.53 -7.05
CA LYS A 171 5.48 6.49 -7.24
C LYS A 171 4.93 6.42 -8.66
N THR A 172 5.79 6.66 -9.65
CA THR A 172 5.42 6.70 -11.07
C THR A 172 4.74 5.41 -11.49
N ARG A 173 5.27 4.26 -11.07
CA ARG A 173 4.68 2.96 -11.42
C ARG A 173 3.29 2.75 -10.81
N ILE A 174 3.07 3.20 -9.56
CA ILE A 174 1.76 3.10 -8.90
C ILE A 174 0.76 4.02 -9.60
N GLU A 175 1.13 5.27 -9.86
CA GLU A 175 0.27 6.26 -10.56
C GLU A 175 -0.15 5.78 -11.94
N GLN A 176 0.79 5.25 -12.74
CA GLN A 176 0.49 4.71 -14.07
C GLN A 176 -0.59 3.62 -14.05
N GLN A 177 -0.62 2.79 -13.01
CA GLN A 177 -1.59 1.71 -12.85
C GLN A 177 -2.94 2.17 -12.27
N LEU A 178 -2.98 3.37 -11.72
CA LEU A 178 -4.15 3.96 -11.07
C LEU A 178 -4.66 5.21 -11.80
N ARG A 179 -4.20 5.44 -13.03
CA ARG A 179 -4.53 6.62 -13.86
C ARG A 179 -6.02 6.88 -14.08
N CYS A 180 -6.87 5.87 -13.88
CA CYS A 180 -8.33 6.01 -13.96
C CYS A 180 -8.94 6.61 -12.69
N LEU A 181 -8.15 6.82 -11.64
CA LEU A 181 -8.56 7.35 -10.35
C LEU A 181 -7.89 8.72 -10.13
N ASN A 182 -8.58 9.62 -9.43
CA ASN A 182 -8.01 10.89 -8.99
C ASN A 182 -7.07 10.66 -7.79
N VAL A 183 -5.86 10.16 -8.05
CA VAL A 183 -4.88 9.79 -7.02
C VAL A 183 -3.66 10.71 -7.01
N ASN A 184 -3.08 10.91 -5.84
CA ASN A 184 -1.74 11.43 -5.65
C ASN A 184 -0.94 10.39 -4.86
N VAL A 185 0.21 9.95 -5.38
CA VAL A 185 1.02 8.93 -4.71
C VAL A 185 2.25 9.56 -4.08
N GLN A 186 2.53 9.14 -2.85
CA GLN A 186 3.73 9.44 -2.09
C GLN A 186 4.38 8.13 -1.65
N VAL A 187 5.70 8.13 -1.60
CA VAL A 187 6.50 7.01 -1.09
C VAL A 187 7.40 7.62 -0.04
N GLU A 188 7.16 7.28 1.21
CA GLU A 188 7.71 7.98 2.37
C GLU A 188 8.27 6.98 3.38
N ASN A 189 9.13 7.47 4.27
CA ASN A 189 9.63 6.76 5.45
C ASN A 189 9.63 7.71 6.65
N SER A 190 10.15 7.27 7.80
CA SER A 190 10.15 8.11 9.02
C SER A 190 10.97 9.40 8.91
N LEU A 191 11.92 9.49 7.96
CA LEU A 191 12.81 10.63 7.76
C LEU A 191 12.35 11.57 6.64
N THR A 192 11.44 11.12 5.78
CA THR A 192 10.97 11.87 4.60
C THR A 192 9.51 12.31 4.70
N LEU A 193 8.73 11.66 5.58
CA LEU A 193 7.36 12.05 5.88
C LEU A 193 7.33 13.50 6.41
N PRO A 194 6.60 14.42 5.75
CA PRO A 194 6.58 15.82 6.18
C PRO A 194 5.79 15.97 7.48
N GLU A 195 6.23 16.88 8.37
CA GLU A 195 5.52 17.19 9.63
C GLU A 195 4.08 17.64 9.39
N SER A 196 3.82 18.32 8.27
CA SER A 196 2.49 18.77 7.85
C SER A 196 1.55 17.63 7.42
N ALA A 197 2.01 16.38 7.33
CA ALA A 197 1.15 15.23 7.07
C ALA A 197 0.11 15.03 8.19
N GLY A 198 0.43 15.52 9.39
CA GLY A 198 -0.36 15.36 10.63
C GLY A 198 -0.67 13.90 10.97
N TRP A 199 0.22 13.02 10.55
CA TRP A 199 0.43 11.70 11.14
C TRP A 199 1.94 11.43 11.16
N LYS A 200 2.40 10.55 12.07
CA LYS A 200 3.82 10.22 12.23
C LYS A 200 3.99 8.78 12.72
N VAL A 201 5.20 8.26 12.57
CA VAL A 201 5.61 7.01 13.24
C VAL A 201 6.14 7.34 14.63
N LEU A 202 5.76 6.53 15.63
CA LEU A 202 6.22 6.62 17.01
C LEU A 202 7.44 5.74 17.29
#